data_AF-A0ABD4K4S9-F1
#
_entry.id   AF-A0ABD4K4S9-F1
#
_cell.length_a   1.000
_cell.length_b   1.000
_cell.length_c   1.000
_cell.angle_alpha   90.00
_cell.angle_beta   90.00
_cell.angle_gamma   90.00
#
_symmetry.space_group_name_H-M   'P 1'
#
loop_
_entity.id
_entity.type
_entity.pdbx_description
1 polymer ?
#
loop_
_entity_poly.entity_id
_entity_poly.type
_entity_poly.pdbx_seq_one_letter_code
_entity_poly.pdbx_strand_id
1 'polypeptide(L)'
;MKRLAWCLIYGFAGLAQAAINDVTFHGTLVSPPACTISDGKTIEVEFRNVIIDNINGDNFRQDVPYTITCDPDVRDDAWEMS
;
A
#
# COMPACT_ATOMS: atom_id res chain seq x y z
N MET A 1 -59.34 -1.60 -30.36
CA MET A 1 -58.05 -2.34 -30.29
C MET A 1 -57.21 -2.31 -31.59
N LYS A 2 -57.41 -1.34 -32.51
CA LYS A 2 -56.69 -1.27 -33.82
C LYS A 2 -55.67 -0.13 -33.91
N ARG A 3 -55.80 0.89 -33.06
CA ARG A 3 -54.85 2.03 -32.96
C ARG A 3 -53.53 1.65 -32.28
N LEU A 4 -53.54 0.54 -31.55
CA LEU A 4 -52.37 0.02 -30.84
C LEU A 4 -51.33 -0.61 -31.76
N ALA A 5 -51.71 -1.03 -32.98
CA ALA A 5 -50.78 -1.71 -33.88
C ALA A 5 -49.80 -0.74 -34.58
N TRP A 6 -50.15 0.54 -34.69
CA TRP A 6 -49.42 1.50 -35.54
C TRP A 6 -48.29 2.24 -34.83
N CYS A 7 -48.31 2.34 -33.50
CA CYS A 7 -47.17 2.90 -32.76
C CYS A 7 -46.01 1.89 -32.60
N LEU A 8 -46.28 0.59 -32.74
CA LEU A 8 -45.26 -0.46 -32.61
C LEU A 8 -44.15 -0.37 -33.66
N ILE A 9 -44.39 0.30 -34.80
CA ILE A 9 -43.43 0.35 -35.92
C ILE A 9 -42.54 1.61 -35.87
N TYR A 10 -42.94 2.66 -35.15
CA TYR A 10 -42.12 3.87 -34.98
C TYR A 10 -41.11 3.78 -33.82
N GLY A 11 -41.13 2.69 -33.05
CA GLY A 11 -40.26 2.49 -31.88
C GLY A 11 -38.86 1.93 -32.17
N PHE A 12 -38.46 1.81 -33.45
CA PHE A 12 -37.26 1.06 -33.85
C PHE A 12 -36.11 1.92 -34.43
N ALA A 13 -35.90 3.13 -33.91
CA ALA A 13 -34.63 3.82 -34.05
C ALA A 13 -33.99 3.89 -32.66
N GLY A 14 -33.15 2.89 -32.38
CA GLY A 14 -32.51 2.68 -31.08
C GLY A 14 -31.56 3.81 -30.69
N LEU A 15 -31.68 4.24 -29.44
CA LEU A 15 -30.62 4.98 -28.75
C LEU A 15 -29.52 3.96 -28.41
N ALA A 16 -28.38 4.04 -29.09
CA ALA A 16 -27.17 3.37 -28.63
C ALA A 16 -26.70 4.09 -27.37
N GLN A 17 -26.97 3.52 -26.20
CA GLN A 17 -26.47 4.04 -24.92
C GLN A 17 -25.03 3.56 -24.74
N ALA A 18 -24.05 4.45 -24.85
CA ALA A 18 -22.70 4.15 -24.39
C ALA A 18 -22.74 3.93 -22.88
N ALA A 19 -22.31 2.76 -22.42
CA ALA A 19 -22.15 2.51 -21.00
C ALA A 19 -20.91 3.27 -20.51
N ILE A 20 -21.13 4.43 -19.87
CA ILE A 20 -20.13 5.10 -19.04
C ILE A 20 -20.24 4.41 -17.68
N ASN A 21 -19.64 3.23 -17.55
CA ASN A 21 -19.56 2.55 -16.26
C ASN A 21 -18.41 3.15 -15.48
N ASP A 22 -18.74 4.17 -14.66
CA ASP A 22 -17.85 4.70 -13.63
C ASP A 22 -17.58 3.60 -12.59
N VAL A 23 -16.31 3.29 -12.37
CA VAL A 23 -15.89 2.32 -11.35
C VAL A 23 -15.69 3.07 -10.04
N THR A 24 -16.53 2.77 -9.05
CA THR A 24 -16.40 3.32 -7.70
C THR A 24 -15.79 2.28 -6.76
N PHE A 25 -14.65 2.61 -6.19
CA PHE A 25 -14.03 1.79 -5.14
C PHE A 25 -14.54 2.22 -3.78
N HIS A 26 -14.88 1.24 -2.96
CA HIS A 26 -15.22 1.42 -1.55
C HIS A 26 -14.37 0.43 -0.75
N GLY A 27 -13.98 0.82 0.45
CA GLY A 27 -13.19 -0.02 1.33
C GLY A 27 -12.80 0.70 2.61
N THR A 28 -12.10 -0.01 3.47
CA THR A 28 -11.51 0.52 4.69
C THR A 28 -10.01 0.47 4.53
N LEU A 29 -9.33 1.60 4.72
CA LEU A 29 -7.88 1.62 4.80
C LEU A 29 -7.49 1.04 6.16
N VAL A 30 -6.80 -0.10 6.16
CA VAL A 30 -6.26 -0.70 7.38
C VAL A 30 -4.80 -0.29 7.46
N SER A 31 -4.45 0.52 8.44
CA SER A 31 -3.07 0.92 8.69
C SER A 31 -2.22 -0.29 9.10
N PRO A 32 -0.92 -0.26 8.79
CA PRO A 32 -0.01 -1.32 9.21
C PRO A 32 0.12 -1.37 10.73
N PRO A 33 0.55 -2.50 11.29
CA PRO A 33 0.90 -2.58 12.70
C PRO A 33 2.05 -1.63 13.06
N ALA A 34 2.04 -1.11 14.28
CA ALA A 34 3.18 -0.38 14.80
C ALA A 34 4.34 -1.37 15.04
N CYS A 35 5.52 -1.05 14.51
CA CYS A 35 6.73 -1.87 14.66
C CYS A 35 7.84 -1.07 15.34
N THR A 36 8.68 -1.75 16.12
CA THR A 36 9.88 -1.19 16.74
C THR A 36 11.12 -1.95 16.28
N ILE A 37 12.22 -1.21 16.10
CA ILE A 37 13.53 -1.77 15.82
C ILE A 37 14.27 -1.91 17.14
N SER A 38 14.65 -3.12 17.50
CA SER A 38 15.38 -3.47 18.73
C SER A 38 14.76 -2.86 19.99
N ASP A 39 13.42 -2.88 20.08
CA ASP A 39 12.64 -2.25 21.16
C ASP A 39 12.95 -0.76 21.38
N GLY A 40 13.39 -0.05 20.33
CA GLY A 40 13.83 1.35 20.41
C GLY A 40 15.17 1.56 21.13
N LYS A 41 15.91 0.48 21.41
CA LYS A 41 17.22 0.55 22.08
C LYS A 41 18.33 0.88 21.09
N THR A 42 19.40 1.47 21.59
CA THR A 42 20.63 1.69 20.82
C THR A 42 21.24 0.34 20.41
N ILE A 43 21.59 0.22 19.13
CA ILE A 43 22.33 -0.92 18.59
C ILE A 43 23.81 -0.52 18.52
N GLU A 44 24.64 -1.19 19.30
CA GLU A 44 26.09 -0.99 19.28
C GLU A 44 26.75 -2.01 18.34
N VAL A 45 27.59 -1.53 17.43
CA VAL A 45 28.35 -2.36 16.49
C VAL A 45 29.83 -2.04 16.64
N GLU A 46 30.60 -3.01 17.11
CA GLU A 46 32.02 -2.83 17.35
C GLU A 46 32.83 -3.14 16.09
N PHE A 47 33.46 -2.11 15.54
CA PHE A 47 34.53 -2.26 14.57
C PHE A 47 35.83 -2.30 15.36
N ARG A 48 36.42 -3.50 15.52
CA ARG A 48 37.68 -3.72 16.25
C ARG A 48 38.86 -3.05 15.51
N ASN A 49 39.91 -3.80 15.19
CA ASN A 49 41.06 -3.24 14.48
C ASN A 49 40.72 -3.06 13.00
N VAL A 50 40.74 -1.80 12.55
CA VAL A 50 40.59 -1.42 11.15
C VAL A 50 41.91 -0.87 10.61
N ILE A 51 42.24 -1.23 9.37
CA ILE A 51 43.41 -0.69 8.67
C ILE A 51 42.90 0.41 7.75
N ILE A 52 43.33 1.66 8.00
CA ILE A 52 42.82 2.86 7.32
C ILE A 52 42.89 2.70 5.80
N ASP A 53 44.02 2.24 5.28
CA ASP A 53 44.24 2.07 3.83
C ASP A 53 43.31 1.02 3.18
N ASN A 54 42.66 0.17 3.98
CA ASN A 54 41.77 -0.88 3.50
C ASN A 54 40.28 -0.51 3.64
N ILE A 55 39.94 0.71 4.10
CA ILE A 55 38.55 1.19 4.19
C ILE A 55 38.09 1.60 2.78
N ASN A 56 37.48 0.65 2.07
CA ASN A 56 37.08 0.79 0.67
C ASN A 56 35.58 0.64 0.44
N GLY A 57 34.79 0.60 1.51
CA GLY A 57 33.35 0.38 1.46
C GLY A 57 32.96 -1.09 1.52
N ASP A 58 33.82 -2.03 1.13
CA ASP A 58 33.54 -3.49 1.16
C ASP A 58 34.16 -4.19 2.37
N ASN A 59 35.42 -3.89 2.68
CA ASN A 59 36.10 -4.46 3.83
C ASN A 59 35.49 -3.98 5.14
N PHE A 60 35.55 -4.84 6.16
CA PHE A 60 35.12 -4.56 7.54
C PHE A 60 33.62 -4.28 7.73
N ARG A 61 32.77 -4.38 6.69
CA ARG A 61 31.31 -4.32 6.85
C ARG A 61 30.87 -5.25 7.99
N GLN A 62 30.08 -4.71 8.91
CA GLN A 62 29.44 -5.47 9.97
C GLN A 62 27.95 -5.54 9.68
N ASP A 63 27.35 -6.70 9.87
CA ASP A 63 25.91 -6.81 9.91
C ASP A 63 25.40 -6.07 11.14
N VAL A 64 24.31 -5.31 10.97
CA VAL A 64 23.66 -4.63 12.09
C VAL A 64 22.71 -5.64 12.75
N PRO A 65 22.95 -6.04 14.02
CA PRO A 65 22.15 -7.07 14.68
C PRO A 65 20.84 -6.46 15.23
N TYR A 66 19.94 -6.06 14.33
CA TYR A 66 18.64 -5.52 14.70
C TYR A 66 17.57 -6.62 14.78
N THR A 67 16.54 -6.40 15.59
CA THR A 67 15.31 -7.19 15.59
C THR A 67 14.14 -6.29 15.25
N ILE A 68 13.16 -6.77 14.50
CA ILE A 68 11.91 -6.06 14.25
C ILE A 68 10.80 -6.75 15.03
N THR A 69 10.14 -6.00 15.90
CA THR A 69 8.98 -6.48 16.66
C THR A 69 7.78 -5.62 16.29
N CYS A 70 6.71 -6.24 15.78
CA CYS A 70 5.47 -5.56 15.43
C CYS A 70 4.36 -6.00 16.38
N ASP A 71 3.60 -5.03 16.88
CA ASP A 71 2.40 -5.29 17.67
C ASP A 71 1.19 -5.46 16.74
N PRO A 72 0.56 -6.64 16.69
CA PRO A 72 -0.54 -6.92 15.76
C PRO A 72 -1.84 -6.18 16.12
N ASP A 73 -1.93 -5.59 17.30
CA ASP A 73 -3.14 -4.90 17.80
C ASP A 73 -2.99 -3.37 17.74
N VAL A 74 -1.76 -2.84 17.75
CA VAL A 74 -1.49 -1.39 17.62
C VAL A 74 -1.34 -1.01 16.14
N ARG A 75 -1.92 0.12 15.74
CA ARG A 75 -1.81 0.67 14.38
C ARG A 75 -0.82 1.83 14.32
N ASP A 76 -0.13 1.94 13.20
CA ASP A 76 0.73 3.09 12.90
C ASP A 76 -0.14 4.31 12.55
N ASP A 77 -0.03 5.37 13.35
CA ASP A 77 -0.77 6.62 13.24
C ASP A 77 -0.26 7.51 12.10
N ALA A 78 0.97 7.29 11.60
CA ALA A 78 1.50 7.98 10.42
C ALA A 78 0.70 7.72 9.14
N TRP A 79 -0.14 6.68 9.13
CA TRP A 79 -0.98 6.28 8.00
C TRP A 79 -2.45 6.65 8.17
N GLU A 80 -2.83 7.30 9.28
CA GLU A 80 -4.19 7.82 9.41
C GLU A 80 -4.39 9.02 8.47
N MET A 81 -5.38 8.90 7.58
CA MET A 81 -5.78 10.00 6.70
C MET A 81 -6.48 11.07 7.54
N SER A 82 -5.78 12.16 7.85
CA SER A 82 -6.32 13.38 8.45
C SER A 82 -7.30 14.12 7.53
#